data_AF-A0A2G5QWF6-F1
#
_entry.id   AF-A0A2G5QWF6-F1
#
_cell.length_a   1.000
_cell.length_b   1.000
_cell.length_c   1.000
_cell.angle_alpha   90.00
_cell.angle_beta   90.00
_cell.angle_gamma   90.00
#
_symmetry.space_group_name_H-M   'P 1'
#
loop_
_entity.id
_entity.type
_entity.pdbx_description
1 polymer ?
#
loop_
_entity_poly.entity_id
_entity_poly.type
_entity_poly.pdbx_seq_one_letter_code
_entity_poly.pdbx_strand_id
1 'polypeptide(L)'
;MTPNAAIYWVDMIVSVVLMWGGLYVAATTANLAIGLGAGVVSVLALYRALSFIHELTHIRDDEAPGFRIGWNILVGVPLMTPSLMYEGVHNIHHIKDRFGTALDPEYLPLSRFTPLGLAGFLFVALLAPLGVILRSVVLIPLSFVVPPLRRYLKTKLSALIINPDFVREDLNRWRTAWVLQDIGCWLWSWAVIAATVAGVLPLRALLTGLLIFSLATFLNQARTLVAHHWDNEGDKMTLDEQFLDSVNVPPPNLASALWAPVGLRYHALHHLLPRLPYHNLGKAHARLAEALGADSHYHQASQPGLFEALANLFRRVGQKNAAKKTVGGQPAH
;
A
#
# COMPACT_ATOMS: atom_id res chain seq x y z
N MET A 1 -1.23 19.16 17.28
CA MET A 1 -1.97 17.93 16.91
C MET A 1 -1.01 16.78 17.10
N THR A 2 -1.20 15.92 18.10
CA THR A 2 -0.26 14.84 18.47
C THR A 2 -0.87 13.46 18.21
N PRO A 3 -0.04 12.40 18.05
CA PRO A 3 -0.50 11.02 18.00
C PRO A 3 -1.27 10.62 19.27
N ASN A 4 -2.25 9.71 19.12
CA ASN A 4 -3.00 9.13 20.22
C ASN A 4 -3.00 7.60 20.09
N ALA A 5 -2.24 6.94 20.97
CA ALA A 5 -2.08 5.48 20.98
C ALA A 5 -3.41 4.72 21.08
N ALA A 6 -4.38 5.22 21.86
CA ALA A 6 -5.67 4.56 22.03
C ALA A 6 -6.46 4.52 20.71
N ILE A 7 -6.39 5.60 19.91
CA ILE A 7 -7.03 5.63 18.59
C ILE A 7 -6.42 4.58 17.66
N TYR A 8 -5.08 4.49 17.59
CA TYR A 8 -4.40 3.48 16.78
C TYR A 8 -4.80 2.06 17.16
N TRP A 9 -4.74 1.73 18.45
CA TRP A 9 -5.06 0.40 18.94
C TRP A 9 -6.52 0.02 18.73
N VAL A 10 -7.47 0.90 19.09
CA VAL A 10 -8.91 0.62 18.92
C VAL A 10 -9.26 0.45 17.45
N ASP A 11 -8.79 1.36 16.58
CA ASP A 11 -9.09 1.31 15.14
C ASP A 11 -8.49 0.05 14.50
N MET A 12 -7.25 -0.30 14.84
CA MET A 12 -6.63 -1.53 14.36
C MET A 12 -7.35 -2.78 14.88
N ILE A 13 -7.71 -2.86 16.17
CA ILE A 13 -8.41 -4.03 16.73
C ILE A 13 -9.78 -4.20 16.09
N VAL A 14 -10.56 -3.12 15.93
CA VAL A 14 -11.86 -3.17 15.24
C VAL A 14 -11.67 -3.66 13.81
N SER A 15 -10.67 -3.15 13.09
CA SER A 15 -10.36 -3.60 11.73
C SER A 15 -9.98 -5.09 11.68
N VAL A 16 -9.18 -5.56 12.63
CA VAL A 16 -8.77 -6.99 12.73
C VAL A 16 -9.97 -7.89 13.04
N VAL A 17 -10.84 -7.50 13.96
CA VAL A 17 -12.05 -8.25 14.31
C VAL A 17 -13.00 -8.34 13.11
N LEU A 18 -13.23 -7.23 12.39
CA LEU A 18 -14.06 -7.23 11.19
C LEU A 18 -13.44 -8.04 10.04
N MET A 19 -12.12 -7.98 9.89
CA MET A 19 -11.38 -8.77 8.92
C MET A 19 -11.56 -10.27 9.15
N TRP A 20 -11.17 -10.76 10.33
CA TRP A 20 -11.23 -12.20 10.65
C TRP A 20 -12.67 -12.71 10.79
N GLY A 21 -13.55 -11.91 11.40
CA GLY A 21 -14.97 -12.23 11.52
C GLY A 21 -15.67 -12.32 10.15
N GLY A 22 -15.42 -11.36 9.27
CA GLY A 22 -15.93 -11.38 7.90
C GLY A 22 -15.41 -12.57 7.10
N LEU A 23 -14.12 -12.90 7.22
CA LEU A 23 -13.54 -14.09 6.60
C LEU A 23 -14.20 -15.37 7.13
N TYR A 24 -14.34 -15.50 8.45
CA TYR A 24 -14.97 -16.68 9.06
C TYR A 24 -16.40 -16.88 8.55
N VAL A 25 -17.21 -15.83 8.55
CA VAL A 25 -18.60 -15.90 8.04
C VAL A 25 -18.61 -16.24 6.55
N ALA A 26 -17.79 -15.58 5.72
CA ALA A 26 -17.71 -15.84 4.28
C ALA A 26 -17.27 -17.28 3.95
N ALA A 27 -16.37 -17.84 4.76
CA ALA A 27 -15.85 -19.19 4.58
C ALA A 27 -16.82 -20.29 5.04
N THR A 28 -17.69 -20.01 6.02
CA THR A 28 -18.50 -21.03 6.70
C THR A 28 -19.98 -21.00 6.35
N THR A 29 -20.53 -19.84 5.96
CA THR A 29 -21.96 -19.73 5.65
C THR A 29 -22.34 -20.49 4.37
N ALA A 30 -23.54 -21.06 4.37
CA ALA A 30 -24.15 -21.66 3.18
C ALA A 30 -24.92 -20.62 2.34
N ASN A 31 -25.24 -19.45 2.90
CA ASN A 31 -25.98 -18.41 2.20
C ASN A 31 -25.03 -17.50 1.40
N LEU A 32 -25.18 -17.51 0.07
CA LEU A 32 -24.31 -16.76 -0.84
C LEU A 32 -24.32 -15.24 -0.56
N ALA A 33 -25.49 -14.63 -0.33
CA ALA A 33 -25.60 -13.20 -0.10
C ALA A 33 -24.90 -12.78 1.20
N ILE A 34 -25.08 -13.55 2.28
CA ILE A 34 -24.37 -13.34 3.55
C ILE A 34 -22.86 -13.51 3.34
N GLY A 35 -22.45 -14.53 2.60
CA GLY A 35 -21.04 -14.79 2.32
C GLY A 35 -20.37 -13.66 1.54
N LEU A 36 -21.04 -13.13 0.51
CA LEU A 36 -20.56 -11.99 -0.26
C LEU A 36 -20.48 -10.71 0.59
N GLY A 37 -21.53 -10.41 1.36
CA GLY A 37 -21.53 -9.24 2.25
C GLY A 37 -20.41 -9.30 3.30
N ALA A 38 -20.23 -10.45 3.94
CA ALA A 38 -19.14 -10.67 4.90
C ALA A 38 -17.76 -10.60 4.23
N GLY A 39 -17.63 -11.12 3.01
CA GLY A 39 -16.42 -11.02 2.20
C GLY A 39 -16.05 -9.56 1.90
N VAL A 40 -17.00 -8.73 1.50
CA VAL A 40 -16.77 -7.29 1.25
C VAL A 40 -16.33 -6.57 2.54
N VAL A 41 -17.00 -6.83 3.67
CA VAL A 41 -16.58 -6.29 4.97
C VAL A 41 -15.15 -6.71 5.29
N SER A 42 -14.82 -7.98 5.09
CA SER A 42 -13.47 -8.51 5.33
C SER A 42 -12.42 -7.85 4.44
N VAL A 43 -12.69 -7.65 3.14
CA VAL A 43 -11.78 -6.97 2.20
C VAL A 43 -11.48 -5.55 2.66
N LEU A 44 -12.51 -4.77 2.99
CA LEU A 44 -12.35 -3.38 3.42
C LEU A 44 -11.63 -3.28 4.77
N ALA A 45 -11.98 -4.16 5.71
CA ALA A 45 -11.35 -4.22 7.03
C ALA A 45 -9.90 -4.69 6.95
N LEU A 46 -9.59 -5.69 6.13
CA LEU A 46 -8.23 -6.15 5.86
C LEU A 46 -7.39 -5.04 5.24
N TYR A 47 -7.93 -4.36 4.22
CA TYR A 47 -7.22 -3.27 3.57
C TYR A 47 -6.95 -2.11 4.54
N ARG A 48 -7.92 -1.74 5.37
CA ARG A 48 -7.72 -0.75 6.44
C ARG A 48 -6.67 -1.20 7.45
N ALA A 49 -6.75 -2.43 7.95
CA ALA A 49 -5.79 -2.99 8.89
C ALA A 49 -4.37 -2.99 8.30
N LEU A 50 -4.23 -3.42 7.05
CA LEU A 50 -2.97 -3.44 6.31
C LEU A 50 -2.42 -2.02 6.11
N SER A 51 -3.28 -1.04 5.82
CA SER A 51 -2.90 0.36 5.56
C SER A 51 -2.21 1.04 6.74
N PHE A 52 -2.39 0.56 7.98
CA PHE A 52 -1.63 1.05 9.14
C PHE A 52 -0.12 0.86 8.99
N ILE A 53 0.35 -0.02 8.10
CA ILE A 53 1.78 -0.10 7.77
C ILE A 53 2.36 1.26 7.33
N HIS A 54 1.53 2.10 6.71
CA HIS A 54 1.89 3.46 6.33
C HIS A 54 2.13 4.35 7.55
N GLU A 55 1.23 4.35 8.52
CA GLU A 55 1.43 5.10 9.78
C GLU A 55 2.62 4.56 10.56
N LEU A 56 2.83 3.23 10.57
CA LEU A 56 3.95 2.59 11.24
C LEU A 56 5.32 3.07 10.74
N THR A 57 5.43 3.56 9.50
CA THR A 57 6.70 4.07 8.99
C THR A 57 7.00 5.51 9.42
N HIS A 58 6.00 6.25 9.92
CA HIS A 58 6.14 7.64 10.34
C HIS A 58 6.07 7.81 11.86
N ILE A 59 5.31 6.95 12.54
CA ILE A 59 5.17 7.00 13.99
C ILE A 59 6.44 6.51 14.69
N ARG A 60 6.84 7.22 15.75
CA ARG A 60 7.92 6.78 16.63
C ARG A 60 7.41 5.72 17.60
N ASP A 61 8.32 4.88 18.07
CA ASP A 61 7.94 3.77 18.96
C ASP A 61 7.40 4.26 20.33
N ASP A 62 7.72 5.48 20.76
CA ASP A 62 7.23 6.10 22.00
C ASP A 62 5.84 6.75 21.86
N GLU A 63 5.38 7.03 20.64
CA GLU A 63 4.10 7.71 20.37
C GLU A 63 2.90 6.74 20.39
N ALA A 64 3.13 5.45 20.10
CA ALA A 64 2.16 4.38 20.29
C ALA A 64 2.85 3.11 20.80
N PRO A 65 3.15 3.03 22.10
CA PRO A 65 3.89 1.92 22.68
C PRO A 65 3.28 0.55 22.33
N GLY A 66 4.14 -0.37 21.87
CA GLY A 66 3.77 -1.74 21.50
C GLY A 66 2.97 -1.88 20.20
N PHE A 67 2.49 -0.79 19.59
CA PHE A 67 1.58 -0.85 18.44
C PHE A 67 2.21 -1.57 17.23
N ARG A 68 3.47 -1.30 16.92
CA ARG A 68 4.22 -2.00 15.84
C ARG A 68 4.28 -3.51 16.06
N ILE A 69 4.50 -3.95 17.29
CA ILE A 69 4.57 -5.38 17.64
C ILE A 69 3.18 -6.00 17.51
N GLY A 70 2.16 -5.39 18.11
CA GLY A 70 0.78 -5.86 18.02
C GLY A 70 0.28 -5.94 16.58
N TRP A 71 0.55 -4.92 15.78
CA TRP A 71 0.20 -4.90 14.36
C TRP A 71 0.89 -6.03 13.59
N ASN A 72 2.18 -6.29 13.83
CA ASN A 72 2.87 -7.41 13.19
C ASN A 72 2.27 -8.76 13.61
N ILE A 73 1.91 -8.95 14.87
CA ILE A 73 1.32 -10.20 15.35
C ILE A 73 -0.08 -10.42 14.75
N LEU A 74 -0.90 -9.37 14.66
CA LEU A 74 -2.32 -9.47 14.29
C LEU A 74 -2.59 -9.32 12.79
N VAL A 75 -1.69 -8.64 12.07
CA VAL A 75 -1.86 -8.28 10.65
C VAL A 75 -0.63 -8.67 9.84
N GLY A 76 0.54 -8.12 10.18
CA GLY A 76 1.75 -8.23 9.35
C GLY A 76 2.19 -9.67 9.09
N VAL A 77 2.44 -10.45 10.15
CA VAL A 77 2.85 -11.86 10.06
C VAL A 77 1.73 -12.74 9.49
N PRO A 78 0.47 -12.64 9.95
CA PRO A 78 -0.61 -13.44 9.38
C PRO A 78 -0.81 -13.27 7.87
N LEU A 79 -0.54 -12.07 7.35
CA LEU A 79 -0.60 -11.74 5.92
C LEU A 79 0.74 -11.86 5.20
N MET A 80 1.80 -12.28 5.89
CA MET A 80 3.18 -12.39 5.37
C MET A 80 3.74 -11.06 4.82
N THR A 81 3.19 -9.94 5.29
CA THR A 81 3.58 -8.56 4.95
C THR A 81 3.95 -7.78 6.21
N PRO A 82 4.98 -8.19 6.96
CA PRO A 82 5.34 -7.56 8.22
C PRO A 82 5.98 -6.19 8.00
N SER A 83 6.08 -5.38 9.06
CA SER A 83 6.47 -3.96 8.98
C SER A 83 7.85 -3.75 8.38
N LEU A 84 8.77 -4.72 8.47
CA LEU A 84 10.09 -4.66 7.82
C LEU A 84 9.99 -4.40 6.31
N MET A 85 8.87 -4.80 5.68
CA MET A 85 8.68 -4.62 4.25
C MET A 85 8.40 -3.16 3.87
N TYR A 86 8.12 -2.29 4.83
CA TYR A 86 7.83 -0.88 4.57
C TYR A 86 8.70 0.09 5.37
N GLU A 87 9.24 -0.35 6.51
CA GLU A 87 10.17 0.43 7.33
C GLU A 87 11.34 0.97 6.50
N GLY A 88 11.45 2.30 6.44
CA GLY A 88 12.51 3.00 5.71
C GLY A 88 12.36 2.98 4.19
N VAL A 89 11.29 2.39 3.64
CA VAL A 89 10.97 2.43 2.20
C VAL A 89 10.21 3.71 1.91
N HIS A 90 9.01 3.84 2.47
CA HIS A 90 8.17 4.99 2.22
C HIS A 90 8.79 6.30 2.71
N ASN A 91 9.63 6.28 3.75
CA ASN A 91 10.36 7.48 4.16
C ASN A 91 11.29 8.03 3.06
N ILE A 92 11.82 7.17 2.18
CA ILE A 92 12.66 7.58 1.04
C ILE A 92 11.83 8.35 0.01
N HIS A 93 10.57 7.94 -0.19
CA HIS A 93 9.64 8.64 -1.08
C HIS A 93 9.40 10.10 -0.65
N HIS A 94 9.45 10.41 0.66
CA HIS A 94 9.35 11.79 1.16
C HIS A 94 10.65 12.61 1.05
N ILE A 95 11.77 12.02 0.65
CA ILE A 95 13.04 12.74 0.58
C ILE A 95 13.02 13.61 -0.69
N LYS A 96 13.10 14.92 -0.51
CA LYS A 96 13.05 15.92 -1.58
C LYS A 96 13.93 15.59 -2.80
N ASP A 97 15.16 15.15 -2.56
CA ASP A 97 16.13 14.84 -3.63
C ASP A 97 15.96 13.46 -4.28
N ARG A 98 15.03 12.64 -3.76
CA ARG A 98 14.77 11.28 -4.25
C ARG A 98 13.36 11.13 -4.82
N PHE A 99 12.37 11.86 -4.32
CA PHE A 99 10.99 11.82 -4.82
C PHE A 99 10.96 11.91 -6.35
N GLY A 100 10.24 10.98 -7.00
CA GLY A 100 10.04 10.99 -8.44
C GLY A 100 11.25 10.56 -9.27
N THR A 101 12.41 10.29 -8.65
CA THR A 101 13.64 9.86 -9.32
C THR A 101 13.77 8.33 -9.34
N ALA A 102 14.80 7.80 -10.01
CA ALA A 102 15.11 6.37 -9.99
C ALA A 102 15.42 5.80 -8.58
N LEU A 103 15.72 6.67 -7.60
CA LEU A 103 15.96 6.29 -6.20
C LEU A 103 14.67 6.23 -5.36
N ASP A 104 13.53 6.64 -5.91
CA ASP A 104 12.24 6.57 -5.25
C ASP A 104 11.69 5.13 -5.31
N PRO A 105 11.43 4.46 -4.17
CA PRO A 105 10.80 3.15 -4.18
C PRO A 105 9.34 3.18 -4.62
N GLU A 106 8.66 4.31 -4.49
CA GLU A 106 7.21 4.42 -4.68
C GLU A 106 6.82 5.24 -5.92
N TYR A 107 7.79 5.59 -6.76
CA TYR A 107 7.51 6.31 -8.00
C TYR A 107 7.92 5.54 -9.24
N LEU A 108 7.01 5.52 -10.21
CA LEU A 108 7.25 5.04 -11.57
C LEU A 108 6.51 5.99 -12.52
N PRO A 109 7.04 6.33 -13.71
CA PRO A 109 6.38 7.22 -14.66
C PRO A 109 5.19 6.53 -15.34
N LEU A 110 4.17 6.15 -14.56
CA LEU A 110 3.01 5.38 -15.01
C LEU A 110 2.19 6.12 -16.08
N SER A 111 2.27 7.46 -16.14
CA SER A 111 1.64 8.23 -17.21
C SER A 111 2.23 7.95 -18.60
N ARG A 112 3.41 7.29 -18.68
CA ARG A 112 4.08 6.88 -19.93
C ARG A 112 3.76 5.46 -20.36
N PHE A 113 3.03 4.70 -19.55
CA PHE A 113 2.66 3.33 -19.89
C PHE A 113 1.69 3.35 -21.08
N THR A 114 1.36 2.19 -21.66
CA THR A 114 0.15 2.08 -22.49
C THR A 114 -1.06 1.87 -21.58
N PRO A 115 -2.30 2.10 -22.05
CA PRO A 115 -3.48 1.75 -21.27
C PRO A 115 -3.49 0.27 -20.84
N LEU A 116 -3.01 -0.64 -21.70
CA LEU A 116 -2.85 -2.05 -21.37
C LEU A 116 -1.75 -2.29 -20.32
N GLY A 117 -0.62 -1.59 -20.42
CA GLY A 117 0.44 -1.66 -19.41
C GLY A 117 -0.03 -1.18 -18.04
N LEU A 118 -0.82 -0.09 -18.01
CA LEU A 118 -1.41 0.43 -16.78
C LEU A 118 -2.45 -0.53 -16.18
N ALA A 119 -3.27 -1.16 -17.03
CA ALA A 119 -4.16 -2.23 -16.59
C ALA A 119 -3.36 -3.43 -16.05
N GLY A 120 -2.29 -3.84 -16.71
CA GLY A 120 -1.39 -4.89 -16.22
C GLY A 120 -0.81 -4.58 -14.84
N PHE A 121 -0.35 -3.34 -14.63
CA PHE A 121 0.11 -2.85 -13.33
C PHE A 121 -0.99 -2.88 -12.26
N LEU A 122 -2.25 -2.60 -12.62
CA LEU A 122 -3.38 -2.71 -11.69
C LEU A 122 -3.68 -4.17 -11.32
N PHE A 123 -3.78 -5.05 -12.32
CA PHE A 123 -4.24 -6.44 -12.13
C PHE A 123 -3.17 -7.37 -11.57
N VAL A 124 -1.87 -7.07 -11.72
CA VAL A 124 -0.79 -7.87 -11.12
C VAL A 124 -0.90 -7.93 -9.60
N ALA A 125 -1.50 -6.92 -8.96
CA ALA A 125 -1.72 -6.89 -7.51
C ALA A 125 -2.57 -8.07 -7.00
N LEU A 126 -3.45 -8.64 -7.82
CA LEU A 126 -4.21 -9.86 -7.46
C LEU A 126 -3.30 -11.06 -7.15
N LEU A 127 -2.05 -11.04 -7.65
CA LEU A 127 -1.06 -12.09 -7.43
C LEU A 127 -0.18 -11.84 -6.20
N ALA A 128 -0.36 -10.73 -5.49
CA ALA A 128 0.44 -10.39 -4.30
C ALA A 128 0.48 -11.50 -3.24
N PRO A 129 -0.64 -12.22 -2.93
CA PRO A 129 -0.61 -13.34 -1.99
C PRO A 129 0.37 -14.44 -2.42
N LEU A 130 0.47 -14.76 -3.72
CA LEU A 130 1.39 -15.76 -4.23
C LEU A 130 2.86 -15.35 -4.01
N GLY A 131 3.16 -14.06 -4.23
CA GLY A 131 4.48 -13.50 -4.02
C GLY A 131 4.94 -13.60 -2.56
N VAL A 132 4.07 -13.22 -1.62
CA VAL A 132 4.41 -13.27 -0.18
C VAL A 132 4.44 -14.70 0.38
N ILE A 133 3.65 -15.62 -0.18
CA ILE A 133 3.73 -17.06 0.13
C ILE A 133 5.06 -17.64 -0.36
N LEU A 134 5.43 -17.40 -1.62
CA LEU A 134 6.72 -17.85 -2.16
C LEU A 134 7.88 -17.31 -1.31
N ARG A 135 7.83 -16.01 -0.99
CA ARG A 135 8.78 -15.37 -0.10
C ARG A 135 8.88 -16.09 1.24
N SER A 136 7.74 -16.32 1.90
CA SER A 136 7.72 -16.78 3.30
C SER A 136 7.95 -18.27 3.47
N VAL A 137 7.38 -19.09 2.58
CA VAL A 137 7.48 -20.55 2.63
C VAL A 137 8.85 -21.02 2.15
N VAL A 138 9.39 -20.38 1.10
CA VAL A 138 10.59 -20.87 0.39
C VAL A 138 11.79 -19.95 0.58
N LEU A 139 11.67 -18.66 0.25
CA LEU A 139 12.84 -17.80 0.16
C LEU A 139 13.43 -17.44 1.53
N ILE A 140 12.58 -17.19 2.53
CA ILE A 140 13.01 -16.89 3.91
C ILE A 140 13.88 -18.04 4.47
N PRO A 141 13.42 -19.30 4.58
CA PRO A 141 14.24 -20.36 5.15
C PRO A 141 15.52 -20.61 4.35
N LEU A 142 15.46 -20.59 3.02
CA LEU A 142 16.64 -20.74 2.17
C LEU A 142 17.66 -19.60 2.36
N SER A 143 17.19 -18.39 2.65
CA SER A 143 18.07 -17.26 2.92
C SER A 143 18.91 -17.43 4.20
N PHE A 144 18.49 -18.28 5.13
CA PHE A 144 19.30 -18.60 6.30
C PHE A 144 20.51 -19.48 5.95
N VAL A 145 20.45 -20.21 4.84
CA VAL A 145 21.51 -21.11 4.38
C VAL A 145 22.36 -20.48 3.28
N VAL A 146 21.77 -19.68 2.39
CA VAL A 146 22.42 -19.14 1.18
C VAL A 146 22.64 -17.62 1.31
N PRO A 147 23.86 -17.13 1.61
CA PRO A 147 24.11 -15.71 1.85
C PRO A 147 23.79 -14.77 0.66
N PRO A 148 24.09 -15.13 -0.60
CA PRO A 148 23.68 -14.31 -1.75
C PRO A 148 22.16 -14.15 -1.87
N LEU A 149 21.40 -15.21 -1.61
CA LEU A 149 19.93 -15.17 -1.59
C LEU A 149 19.43 -14.26 -0.46
N ARG A 150 20.05 -14.32 0.73
CA ARG A 150 19.72 -13.41 1.83
C ARG A 150 19.90 -11.96 1.47
N ARG A 151 21.00 -11.63 0.79
CA ARG A 151 21.22 -10.26 0.29
C ARG A 151 20.10 -9.86 -0.66
N TYR A 152 19.83 -10.68 -1.67
CA TYR A 152 18.82 -10.41 -2.68
C TYR A 152 17.42 -10.25 -2.08
N LEU A 153 17.01 -11.18 -1.21
CA LEU A 153 15.73 -11.14 -0.49
C LEU A 153 15.57 -9.79 0.23
N LYS A 154 16.57 -9.39 1.02
CA LYS A 154 16.53 -8.15 1.80
C LYS A 154 16.51 -6.89 0.95
N THR A 155 17.29 -6.84 -0.13
CA THR A 155 17.42 -5.65 -0.96
C THR A 155 16.25 -5.43 -1.92
N LYS A 156 15.63 -6.51 -2.39
CA LYS A 156 14.68 -6.49 -3.51
C LYS A 156 13.32 -7.08 -3.19
N LEU A 157 13.25 -8.15 -2.41
CA LEU A 157 12.00 -8.92 -2.20
C LEU A 157 11.34 -8.70 -0.83
N SER A 158 12.00 -7.92 0.04
CA SER A 158 11.52 -7.56 1.37
C SER A 158 11.23 -6.06 1.46
N ALA A 159 10.76 -5.46 0.37
CA ALA A 159 10.30 -4.09 0.29
C ALA A 159 9.00 -4.02 -0.53
N LEU A 160 7.95 -3.38 0.00
CA LEU A 160 6.74 -3.05 -0.76
C LEU A 160 7.05 -1.79 -1.56
N ILE A 161 7.27 -1.95 -2.86
CA ILE A 161 7.75 -0.92 -3.78
C ILE A 161 6.87 -0.89 -5.03
N ILE A 162 6.88 0.24 -5.71
CA ILE A 162 6.31 0.42 -7.05
C ILE A 162 7.43 0.37 -8.09
N ASN A 163 8.58 0.96 -7.78
CA ASN A 163 9.77 0.96 -8.62
C ASN A 163 10.54 -0.38 -8.49
N PRO A 164 10.56 -1.25 -9.51
CA PRO A 164 11.27 -2.54 -9.43
C PRO A 164 12.80 -2.39 -9.40
N ASP A 165 13.32 -1.26 -9.88
CA ASP A 165 14.76 -0.98 -9.92
C ASP A 165 15.30 -0.55 -8.55
N PHE A 166 14.42 -0.13 -7.63
CA PHE A 166 14.80 0.23 -6.28
C PHE A 166 15.55 -0.90 -5.57
N VAL A 167 16.61 -0.54 -4.86
CA VAL A 167 17.42 -1.43 -4.03
C VAL A 167 17.48 -0.81 -2.65
N ARG A 168 17.04 -1.53 -1.62
CA ARG A 168 17.17 -1.03 -0.25
C ARG A 168 18.66 -0.84 0.10
N GLU A 169 19.03 0.41 0.35
CA GLU A 169 20.34 0.81 0.85
C GLU A 169 20.50 0.41 2.34
N ASP A 170 21.74 0.23 2.80
CA ASP A 170 22.09 -0.13 4.19
C ASP A 170 21.61 -1.53 4.69
N LEU A 171 22.31 -2.57 4.26
CA LEU A 171 22.14 -3.96 4.73
C LEU A 171 22.86 -4.28 6.05
N ASN A 172 23.64 -3.34 6.59
CA ASN A 172 24.52 -3.60 7.72
C ASN A 172 23.77 -3.55 9.06
N ARG A 173 22.57 -2.96 9.08
CA ARG A 173 21.67 -2.95 10.23
C ARG A 173 20.90 -4.26 10.30
N TRP A 174 21.56 -5.32 10.76
CA TRP A 174 20.87 -6.52 11.25
C TRP A 174 20.00 -6.17 12.46
N ARG A 175 18.76 -5.76 12.20
CA ARG A 175 17.77 -5.58 13.25
C ARG A 175 17.23 -6.96 13.60
N THR A 176 17.48 -7.43 14.81
CA THR A 176 16.89 -8.66 15.34
C THR A 176 15.39 -8.73 15.09
N ALA A 177 14.69 -7.59 15.21
CA ALA A 177 13.28 -7.46 14.91
C ALA A 177 12.89 -7.90 13.48
N TRP A 178 13.68 -7.59 12.46
CA TRP A 178 13.40 -8.01 11.08
C TRP A 178 13.55 -9.52 10.91
N VAL A 179 14.58 -10.10 11.51
CA VAL A 179 14.79 -11.56 11.50
C VAL A 179 13.64 -12.27 12.21
N LEU A 180 13.19 -11.75 13.35
CA LEU A 180 12.03 -12.29 14.08
C LEU A 180 10.74 -12.22 13.27
N GLN A 181 10.51 -11.11 12.55
CA GLN A 181 9.36 -10.98 11.66
C GLN A 181 9.42 -11.99 10.49
N ASP A 182 10.58 -12.18 9.87
CA ASP A 182 10.78 -13.19 8.81
C ASP A 182 10.54 -14.61 9.32
N ILE A 183 11.11 -14.96 10.48
CA ILE A 183 10.86 -16.25 11.14
C ILE A 183 9.38 -16.42 11.46
N GLY A 184 8.71 -15.37 11.96
CA GLY A 184 7.27 -15.36 12.21
C GLY A 184 6.47 -15.68 10.96
N CYS A 185 6.79 -15.03 9.82
CA CYS A 185 6.12 -15.29 8.54
C CYS A 185 6.35 -16.73 8.07
N TRP A 186 7.57 -17.24 8.19
CA TRP A 186 7.91 -18.61 7.82
C TRP A 186 7.14 -19.64 8.67
N LEU A 187 7.19 -19.51 10.00
CA LEU A 187 6.50 -20.41 10.93
C LEU A 187 4.98 -20.35 10.75
N TRP A 188 4.41 -19.16 10.61
CA TRP A 188 2.97 -18.99 10.37
C TRP A 188 2.54 -19.65 9.07
N SER A 189 3.28 -19.43 7.98
CA SER A 189 2.96 -20.01 6.66
C SER A 189 2.96 -21.54 6.72
N TRP A 190 3.96 -22.15 7.36
CA TRP A 190 4.02 -23.60 7.52
C TRP A 190 2.95 -24.14 8.49
N ALA A 191 2.57 -23.38 9.52
CA ALA A 191 1.46 -23.75 10.40
C ALA A 191 0.13 -23.78 9.64
N VAL A 192 -0.14 -22.78 8.78
CA VAL A 192 -1.33 -22.75 7.91
C VAL A 192 -1.32 -23.93 6.93
N ILE A 193 -0.19 -24.20 6.25
CA ILE A 193 -0.05 -25.33 5.35
C ILE A 193 -0.30 -26.66 6.08
N ALA A 194 0.35 -26.87 7.22
CA ALA A 194 0.19 -28.09 8.02
C ALA A 194 -1.26 -28.26 8.50
N ALA A 195 -1.90 -27.20 8.97
CA ALA A 195 -3.30 -27.23 9.38
C ALA A 195 -4.25 -27.58 8.22
N THR A 196 -4.00 -27.08 7.01
CA THR A 196 -4.79 -27.44 5.82
C THR A 196 -4.57 -28.90 5.41
N VAL A 197 -3.31 -29.36 5.39
CA VAL A 197 -2.97 -30.76 5.05
C VAL A 197 -3.55 -31.74 6.06
N ALA A 198 -3.53 -31.39 7.35
CA ALA A 198 -4.12 -32.19 8.43
C ALA A 198 -5.67 -32.14 8.46
N GLY A 199 -6.30 -31.34 7.61
CA GLY A 199 -7.77 -31.19 7.58
C GLY A 199 -8.35 -30.32 8.70
N VAL A 200 -7.52 -29.69 9.54
CA VAL A 200 -7.95 -28.77 10.61
C VAL A 200 -8.44 -27.45 10.03
N LEU A 201 -7.76 -26.91 9.02
CA LEU A 201 -8.16 -25.71 8.30
C LEU A 201 -8.81 -26.10 6.96
N PRO A 202 -10.13 -25.90 6.78
CA PRO A 202 -10.80 -26.26 5.54
C PRO A 202 -10.20 -25.53 4.33
N LEU A 203 -10.02 -26.23 3.21
CA LEU A 203 -9.50 -25.64 1.97
C LEU A 203 -10.36 -24.44 1.52
N ARG A 204 -11.68 -24.51 1.72
CA ARG A 204 -12.59 -23.39 1.45
C ARG A 204 -12.18 -22.12 2.22
N ALA A 205 -11.83 -22.24 3.49
CA ALA A 205 -11.43 -21.09 4.30
C ALA A 205 -10.11 -20.49 3.79
N LEU A 206 -9.14 -21.34 3.42
CA LEU A 206 -7.87 -20.91 2.84
C LEU A 206 -8.10 -20.15 1.51
N LEU A 207 -8.88 -20.72 0.59
CA LEU A 207 -9.16 -20.11 -0.71
C LEU A 207 -9.95 -18.80 -0.57
N THR A 208 -10.93 -18.73 0.35
CA THR A 208 -11.64 -17.48 0.65
C THR A 208 -10.68 -16.42 1.20
N GLY A 209 -9.77 -16.79 2.10
CA GLY A 209 -8.74 -15.88 2.63
C GLY A 209 -7.82 -15.34 1.54
N LEU A 210 -7.34 -16.21 0.64
CA LEU A 210 -6.51 -15.81 -0.49
C LEU A 210 -7.25 -14.85 -1.44
N LEU A 211 -8.53 -15.11 -1.72
CA LEU A 211 -9.35 -14.21 -2.54
C LEU A 211 -9.52 -12.84 -1.89
N ILE A 212 -9.87 -12.79 -0.59
CA ILE A 212 -10.03 -11.53 0.15
C ILE A 212 -8.71 -10.73 0.15
N PHE A 213 -7.58 -11.40 0.39
CA PHE A 213 -6.27 -10.75 0.36
C PHE A 213 -5.93 -10.23 -1.05
N SER A 214 -6.23 -10.99 -2.10
CA SER A 214 -6.05 -10.56 -3.50
C SER A 214 -6.88 -9.32 -3.81
N LEU A 215 -8.15 -9.27 -3.38
CA LEU A 215 -9.04 -8.14 -3.63
C LEU A 215 -8.62 -6.88 -2.85
N ALA A 216 -8.13 -7.05 -1.61
CA ALA A 216 -7.61 -5.93 -0.82
C ALA A 216 -6.32 -5.33 -1.41
N THR A 217 -5.43 -6.17 -1.93
CA THR A 217 -4.21 -5.71 -2.61
C THR A 217 -4.51 -5.06 -3.96
N PHE A 218 -5.50 -5.57 -4.70
CA PHE A 218 -6.05 -4.90 -5.88
C PHE A 218 -6.63 -3.52 -5.56
N LEU A 219 -7.40 -3.40 -4.47
CA LEU A 219 -7.92 -2.10 -4.00
C LEU A 219 -6.78 -1.14 -3.64
N ASN A 220 -5.75 -1.62 -2.95
CA ASN A 220 -4.54 -0.83 -2.67
C ASN A 220 -3.88 -0.35 -3.97
N GLN A 221 -3.74 -1.22 -4.97
CA GLN A 221 -3.13 -0.89 -6.25
C GLN A 221 -3.94 0.16 -7.04
N ALA A 222 -5.28 0.08 -6.98
CA ALA A 222 -6.17 1.08 -7.53
C ALA A 222 -5.99 2.44 -6.82
N ARG A 223 -5.86 2.43 -5.49
CA ARG A 223 -5.53 3.63 -4.70
C ARG A 223 -4.18 4.19 -5.10
N THR A 224 -3.16 3.33 -5.24
CA THR A 224 -1.82 3.72 -5.69
C THR A 224 -1.92 4.48 -7.00
N LEU A 225 -2.60 3.95 -8.02
CA LEU A 225 -2.75 4.67 -9.30
C LEU A 225 -3.34 6.08 -9.18
N VAL A 226 -4.13 6.35 -8.13
CA VAL A 226 -4.71 7.67 -7.87
C VAL A 226 -3.86 8.53 -6.93
N ALA A 227 -2.89 7.97 -6.21
CA ALA A 227 -2.10 8.70 -5.22
C ALA A 227 -1.24 9.81 -5.85
N HIS A 228 -0.85 9.63 -7.13
CA HIS A 228 -0.05 10.58 -7.88
C HIS A 228 -0.56 10.76 -9.32
N HIS A 229 -0.11 11.82 -9.97
CA HIS A 229 -0.34 12.10 -11.39
C HIS A 229 0.61 11.32 -12.30
N TRP A 230 1.78 10.94 -11.80
CA TRP A 230 2.78 10.07 -12.45
C TRP A 230 3.43 10.67 -13.69
N ASP A 231 3.47 12.00 -13.77
CA ASP A 231 3.90 12.73 -14.97
C ASP A 231 5.42 12.97 -15.01
N ASN A 232 6.12 12.88 -13.87
CA ASN A 232 7.57 13.08 -13.80
C ASN A 232 8.35 11.91 -14.41
N GLU A 233 9.49 12.19 -15.06
CA GLU A 233 10.26 11.19 -15.83
C GLU A 233 11.53 10.68 -15.15
N GLY A 234 11.72 11.01 -13.87
CA GLY A 234 12.95 10.68 -13.15
C GLY A 234 13.76 11.90 -12.72
N ASP A 235 13.34 13.10 -13.14
CA ASP A 235 13.98 14.35 -12.78
C ASP A 235 13.64 14.77 -11.34
N LYS A 236 14.50 15.62 -10.77
CA LYS A 236 14.23 16.21 -9.44
C LYS A 236 13.08 17.20 -9.54
N MET A 237 12.11 17.04 -8.66
CA MET A 237 10.97 17.94 -8.53
C MET A 237 11.17 18.93 -7.37
N THR A 238 10.72 20.16 -7.56
CA THR A 238 10.53 21.16 -6.49
C THR A 238 9.42 20.72 -5.53
N LEU A 239 9.33 21.34 -4.36
CA LEU A 239 8.30 20.99 -3.37
C LEU A 239 6.88 21.18 -3.94
N ASP A 240 6.67 22.26 -4.70
CA ASP A 240 5.38 22.56 -5.32
C ASP A 240 5.00 21.51 -6.37
N GLU A 241 5.97 21.08 -7.19
CA GLU A 241 5.76 20.01 -8.17
C GLU A 241 5.45 18.67 -7.49
N GLN A 242 6.18 18.30 -6.43
CA GLN A 242 5.91 17.07 -5.66
C GLN A 242 4.50 17.09 -5.06
N PHE A 243 4.09 18.25 -4.53
CA PHE A 243 2.77 18.41 -3.96
C PHE A 243 1.67 18.36 -5.02
N LEU A 244 1.83 19.03 -6.15
CA LEU A 244 0.87 19.04 -7.26
C LEU A 244 0.80 17.71 -8.02
N ASP A 245 1.87 16.92 -8.00
CA ASP A 245 1.84 15.56 -8.50
C ASP A 245 1.11 14.61 -7.54
N SER A 246 1.08 14.91 -6.24
CA SER A 246 0.35 14.12 -5.23
C SER A 246 -1.14 14.48 -5.19
N VAL A 247 -2.00 13.52 -4.81
CA VAL A 247 -3.46 13.69 -4.88
C VAL A 247 -4.15 13.54 -3.52
N ASN A 248 -4.98 14.52 -3.16
CA ASN A 248 -6.01 14.40 -2.13
C ASN A 248 -7.34 13.96 -2.75
N VAL A 249 -8.16 13.25 -1.99
CA VAL A 249 -9.58 12.95 -2.29
C VAL A 249 -10.44 13.23 -1.04
N PRO A 250 -10.56 14.51 -0.65
CA PRO A 250 -11.20 14.92 0.60
C PRO A 250 -12.74 14.77 0.54
N PRO A 251 -13.45 15.07 1.65
CA PRO A 251 -14.90 15.28 1.62
C PRO A 251 -15.30 16.29 0.52
N PRO A 252 -16.52 16.18 -0.04
CA PRO A 252 -17.69 15.45 0.47
C PRO A 252 -17.74 13.95 0.13
N ASN A 253 -16.78 13.41 -0.61
CA ASN A 253 -16.77 11.99 -0.97
C ASN A 253 -16.45 11.09 0.24
N LEU A 254 -17.50 10.57 0.89
CA LEU A 254 -17.36 9.70 2.05
C LEU A 254 -16.78 8.32 1.69
N ALA A 255 -16.95 7.86 0.44
CA ALA A 255 -16.42 6.57 0.00
C ALA A 255 -14.88 6.54 0.04
N SER A 256 -14.22 7.69 -0.09
CA SER A 256 -12.75 7.82 0.09
C SER A 256 -12.25 7.32 1.43
N ALA A 257 -13.08 7.33 2.47
CA ALA A 257 -12.71 6.74 3.76
C ALA A 257 -12.53 5.21 3.73
N LEU A 258 -13.15 4.53 2.76
CA LEU A 258 -13.13 3.07 2.60
C LEU A 258 -11.96 2.62 1.71
N TRP A 259 -11.75 3.29 0.57
CA TRP A 259 -10.72 2.90 -0.41
C TRP A 259 -9.39 3.66 -0.27
N ALA A 260 -9.34 4.72 0.54
CA ALA A 260 -8.12 5.39 0.98
C ALA A 260 -8.17 5.65 2.51
N PRO A 261 -8.22 4.57 3.32
CA PRO A 261 -8.36 4.65 4.77
C PRO A 261 -7.08 5.17 5.43
N VAL A 262 -7.09 5.32 6.76
CA VAL A 262 -5.89 5.66 7.55
C VAL A 262 -5.11 6.86 6.99
N GLY A 263 -5.82 7.94 6.64
CA GLY A 263 -5.21 9.18 6.18
C GLY A 263 -4.82 9.21 4.70
N LEU A 264 -4.83 8.07 4.01
CA LEU A 264 -4.42 7.95 2.61
C LEU A 264 -5.25 8.79 1.64
N ARG A 265 -6.49 9.15 2.02
CA ARG A 265 -7.33 10.08 1.23
C ARG A 265 -6.78 11.53 1.23
N TYR A 266 -5.78 11.82 2.04
CA TYR A 266 -5.11 13.11 2.13
C TYR A 266 -3.63 12.99 1.73
N HIS A 267 -3.32 12.20 0.69
CA HIS A 267 -1.95 11.84 0.31
C HIS A 267 -1.07 13.06 0.01
N ALA A 268 -1.58 14.07 -0.71
CA ALA A 268 -0.81 15.30 -0.95
C ALA A 268 -0.55 16.08 0.35
N LEU A 269 -1.55 16.19 1.23
CA LEU A 269 -1.36 16.82 2.53
C LEU A 269 -0.37 16.04 3.41
N HIS A 270 -0.39 14.71 3.31
CA HIS A 270 0.57 13.84 3.98
C HIS A 270 2.01 14.11 3.50
N HIS A 271 2.23 14.35 2.22
CA HIS A 271 3.54 14.79 1.70
C HIS A 271 4.01 16.14 2.29
N LEU A 272 3.09 17.07 2.57
CA LEU A 272 3.44 18.32 3.26
C LEU A 272 3.74 18.12 4.75
N LEU A 273 3.00 17.23 5.41
CA LEU A 273 3.03 17.03 6.86
C LEU A 273 3.14 15.54 7.22
N PRO A 274 4.24 14.85 6.85
CA PRO A 274 4.32 13.37 6.93
C PRO A 274 4.30 12.82 8.35
N ARG A 275 4.60 13.66 9.34
CA ARG A 275 4.55 13.30 10.77
C ARG A 275 3.20 13.59 11.43
N LEU A 276 2.25 14.20 10.71
CA LEU A 276 0.93 14.44 11.25
C LEU A 276 0.16 13.11 11.24
N PRO A 277 -0.31 12.62 12.41
CA PRO A 277 -0.95 11.31 12.47
C PRO A 277 -2.26 11.31 11.69
N TYR A 278 -2.63 10.17 11.10
CA TYR A 278 -3.75 10.10 10.15
C TYR A 278 -5.08 10.66 10.70
N HIS A 279 -5.35 10.44 11.98
CA HIS A 279 -6.58 10.88 12.65
C HIS A 279 -6.66 12.39 12.86
N ASN A 280 -5.58 13.12 12.55
CA ASN A 280 -5.53 14.58 12.53
C ASN A 280 -5.51 15.20 11.12
N LEU A 281 -5.22 14.41 10.06
CA LEU A 281 -5.14 14.91 8.68
C LEU A 281 -6.45 15.57 8.23
N GLY A 282 -7.60 15.03 8.59
CA GLY A 282 -8.89 15.65 8.24
C GLY A 282 -9.09 17.03 8.85
N LYS A 283 -8.64 17.24 10.10
CA LYS A 283 -8.72 18.55 10.77
C LYS A 283 -7.72 19.54 10.17
N ALA A 284 -6.50 19.08 9.87
CA ALA A 284 -5.51 19.91 9.19
C ALA A 284 -5.99 20.30 7.79
N HIS A 285 -6.60 19.36 7.05
CA HIS A 285 -7.14 19.63 5.74
C HIS A 285 -8.21 20.72 5.77
N ALA A 286 -9.18 20.64 6.69
CA ALA A 286 -10.23 21.64 6.84
C ALA A 286 -9.65 23.04 7.12
N ARG A 287 -8.68 23.14 8.03
CA ARG A 287 -8.03 24.41 8.37
C ARG A 287 -7.25 25.01 7.19
N LEU A 288 -6.51 24.19 6.45
CA LEU A 288 -5.76 24.64 5.28
C LEU A 288 -6.68 25.05 4.14
N ALA A 289 -7.75 24.27 3.89
CA ALA A 289 -8.74 24.59 2.86
C ALA A 289 -9.47 25.91 3.15
N GLU A 290 -9.73 26.23 4.43
CA GLU A 290 -10.34 27.49 4.85
C GLU A 290 -9.35 28.67 4.78
N ALA A 291 -8.10 28.46 5.19
CA ALA A 291 -7.10 29.52 5.26
C ALA A 291 -6.50 29.90 3.91
N LEU A 292 -6.49 28.99 2.94
CA LEU A 292 -5.87 29.20 1.62
C LEU A 292 -6.93 29.53 0.57
N GLY A 293 -6.66 30.56 -0.24
CA GLY A 293 -7.54 30.99 -1.32
C GLY A 293 -7.78 29.88 -2.34
N ALA A 294 -8.94 29.92 -3.02
CA ALA A 294 -9.41 28.89 -3.94
C ALA A 294 -8.42 28.56 -5.08
N ASP A 295 -7.64 29.55 -5.52
CA ASP A 295 -6.67 29.38 -6.61
C ASP A 295 -5.31 28.80 -6.15
N SER A 296 -5.14 28.55 -4.84
CA SER A 296 -3.88 28.01 -4.30
C SER A 296 -3.60 26.58 -4.80
N HIS A 297 -2.31 26.22 -4.90
CA HIS A 297 -1.89 24.85 -5.24
C HIS A 297 -2.56 23.79 -4.36
N TYR A 298 -2.86 24.14 -3.11
CA TYR A 298 -3.53 23.25 -2.16
C TYR A 298 -4.85 22.67 -2.67
N HIS A 299 -5.69 23.51 -3.28
CA HIS A 299 -6.98 23.05 -3.83
C HIS A 299 -6.80 22.32 -5.16
N GLN A 300 -5.77 22.67 -5.94
CA GLN A 300 -5.46 22.04 -7.24
C GLN A 300 -5.04 20.57 -7.09
N ALA A 301 -4.41 20.19 -5.97
CA ALA A 301 -3.98 18.83 -5.68
C ALA A 301 -5.14 17.88 -5.29
N SER A 302 -6.41 18.26 -5.45
CA SER A 302 -7.56 17.45 -5.04
C SER A 302 -8.34 16.87 -6.23
N GLN A 303 -8.79 15.63 -6.09
CA GLN A 303 -9.66 14.94 -7.05
C GLN A 303 -11.02 14.58 -6.42
N PRO A 304 -12.10 14.43 -7.22
CA PRO A 304 -13.42 14.10 -6.68
C PRO A 304 -13.54 12.68 -6.10
N GLY A 305 -12.79 11.72 -6.64
CA GLY A 305 -12.92 10.31 -6.29
C GLY A 305 -12.02 9.37 -7.08
N LEU A 306 -12.08 8.09 -6.71
CA LEU A 306 -11.26 7.02 -7.30
C LEU A 306 -11.50 6.86 -8.80
N PHE A 307 -12.77 6.76 -9.21
CA PHE A 307 -13.11 6.44 -10.60
C PHE A 307 -12.80 7.60 -11.54
N GLU A 308 -13.05 8.83 -11.12
CA GLU A 308 -12.73 10.04 -11.88
C GLU A 308 -11.22 10.17 -12.07
N ALA A 309 -10.44 10.01 -11.00
CA ALA A 309 -8.99 10.09 -11.06
C ALA A 309 -8.38 8.97 -11.92
N LEU A 310 -8.85 7.72 -11.77
CA LEU A 310 -8.44 6.60 -12.62
C LEU A 310 -8.80 6.85 -14.09
N ALA A 311 -10.04 7.23 -14.39
CA ALA A 311 -10.47 7.50 -15.76
C ALA A 311 -9.65 8.62 -16.39
N ASN A 312 -9.34 9.67 -15.63
CA ASN A 312 -8.47 10.75 -16.07
C ASN A 312 -7.05 10.25 -16.37
N LEU A 313 -6.46 9.42 -15.51
CA LEU A 313 -5.14 8.83 -15.75
C LEU A 313 -5.12 7.97 -17.02
N PHE A 314 -6.06 7.03 -17.16
CA PHE A 314 -6.16 6.18 -18.35
C PHE A 314 -6.37 6.99 -19.64
N ARG A 315 -7.18 8.06 -19.58
CA ARG A 315 -7.38 8.98 -20.71
C ARG A 315 -6.10 9.72 -21.08
N ARG A 316 -5.41 10.33 -20.10
CA ARG A 316 -4.13 11.03 -20.33
C ARG A 316 -3.10 10.10 -20.95
N VAL A 317 -2.96 8.90 -20.42
CA VAL A 317 -2.09 7.85 -20.93
C VAL A 317 -2.44 7.51 -22.39
N GLY A 318 -3.72 7.27 -22.70
CA GLY A 318 -4.18 6.99 -24.06
C GLY A 318 -3.85 8.11 -25.04
N GLN A 319 -4.07 9.36 -24.65
CA GLN A 319 -3.78 10.55 -25.46
C GLN A 319 -2.29 10.70 -25.75
N LYS A 320 -1.42 10.57 -24.73
CA LYS A 320 0.06 10.61 -24.90
C LYS A 320 0.54 9.52 -25.86
N ASN A 321 -0.01 8.32 -25.77
CA ASN A 321 0.34 7.21 -26.67
C ASN A 321 -0.11 7.46 -28.11
N ALA A 322 -1.30 8.03 -28.31
CA ALA A 322 -1.79 8.39 -29.65
C ALA A 322 -0.91 9.48 -30.29
N ALA A 323 -0.55 10.52 -29.53
CA ALA A 323 0.33 11.59 -29.98
C ALA A 323 1.73 11.08 -30.36
N LYS A 324 2.29 10.11 -29.61
CA LYS A 324 3.59 9.50 -29.95
C LYS A 324 3.53 8.73 -31.28
N LYS A 325 2.42 8.06 -31.58
CA LYS A 325 2.22 7.34 -32.85
C LYS A 325 2.10 8.29 -34.04
N THR A 326 1.45 9.44 -33.89
CA THR A 326 1.34 10.42 -34.97
C THR A 326 2.66 11.13 -35.26
N VAL A 327 3.46 11.43 -34.24
CA VAL A 327 4.79 12.05 -34.40
C VAL A 327 5.83 11.05 -34.95
N GLY A 328 5.79 9.79 -34.52
CA GLY A 328 6.69 8.73 -35.03
C GLY A 328 6.34 8.20 -36.43
N GLY A 329 5.27 8.72 -37.06
CA GLY A 329 4.79 8.33 -38.39
C GLY A 329 5.15 9.31 -39.52
N GLN A 330 5.85 10.41 -39.23
CA GLN A 330 6.43 11.24 -40.30
C GLN A 330 7.72 10.58 -40.82
N PRO A 331 7.80 10.19 -42.11
CA PRO A 331 9.08 9.81 -42.67
C PRO A 331 10.00 11.02 -42.57
N ALA A 332 11.22 10.80 -42.05
CA ALA A 332 12.30 11.74 -42.25
C ALA A 332 12.46 11.94 -43.76
N HIS A 333 12.15 13.14 -44.24
CA HIS A 333 12.46 13.56 -45.61
C HIS A 333 13.92 13.94 -45.72
#